data_AF-A0AAJ6CM04-F1
#
_entry.id   AF-A0AAJ6CM04-F1
#
_cell.length_a   1.000
_cell.length_b   1.000
_cell.length_c   1.000
_cell.angle_alpha   90.00
_cell.angle_beta   90.00
_cell.angle_gamma   90.00
#
_symmetry.space_group_name_H-M   'P 1'
#
loop_
_entity.id
_entity.type
_entity.pdbx_description
1 polymer ?
#
loop_
_entity_poly.entity_id
_entity_poly.type
_entity_poly.pdbx_seq_one_letter_code
_entity_poly.pdbx_strand_id
1 'polypeptide(L)'
;MEPLHVGSLLDALARMVHTPAEAFVERDTLLHRCDDEAAQALETSDTQWNNVRRARDQIRLSVRTEHGMTQLVLPQPPVPPGASPSVAVRTVVIVDVLTPEPEMPSKPLETTTIFAMPMDELAEHAPHRAGWDELVALMQWAPERQVMRYGLRYVLPSDHPLVLHELRIFRAVDVLARRDRTPGS
;
A
#
# COMPACT_ATOMS: atom_id res chain seq x y z
N MET A 1 23.48 0.97 18.28
CA MET A 1 23.77 1.39 16.90
C MET A 1 23.08 2.72 16.69
N GLU A 2 23.83 3.80 16.51
CA GLU A 2 23.26 5.13 16.24
C GLU A 2 22.54 5.14 14.89
N PRO A 3 21.37 5.79 14.76
CA PRO A 3 20.68 5.88 13.49
C PRO A 3 21.53 6.74 12.54
N LEU A 4 22.04 6.14 11.47
CA LEU A 4 22.74 6.87 10.41
C LEU A 4 21.79 7.93 9.83
N HIS A 5 21.94 9.18 10.28
CA HIS A 5 21.91 10.44 9.54
C HIS A 5 20.89 10.52 8.39
N VAL A 6 19.64 10.10 8.63
CA VAL A 6 18.53 10.33 7.69
C VAL A 6 18.46 11.81 7.31
N GLY A 7 18.73 12.72 8.26
CA GLY A 7 18.87 14.15 8.01
C GLY A 7 19.95 14.48 6.97
N SER A 8 21.18 13.96 7.11
CA SER A 8 22.25 14.25 6.14
C SER A 8 22.01 13.64 4.77
N LEU A 9 21.34 12.48 4.69
CA LEU A 9 20.91 11.89 3.41
C LEU A 9 19.86 12.78 2.73
N LEU A 10 18.86 13.25 3.49
CA LEU A 10 17.84 14.16 2.98
C LEU A 10 18.44 15.50 2.53
N ASP A 11 19.37 16.06 3.30
CA ASP A 11 20.09 17.28 2.93
C ASP A 11 20.94 17.09 1.67
N ALA A 12 21.58 15.93 1.51
CA ALA A 12 22.33 15.60 0.29
C ALA A 12 21.40 15.47 -0.92
N LEU A 13 20.27 14.78 -0.76
CA LEU A 13 19.27 14.62 -1.82
C LEU A 13 18.64 15.95 -2.21
N ALA A 14 18.33 16.83 -1.26
CA ALA A 14 17.82 18.16 -1.54
C ALA A 14 18.81 19.03 -2.35
N ARG A 15 20.12 18.77 -2.23
CA ARG A 15 21.14 19.44 -3.07
C ARG A 15 21.29 18.80 -4.45
N MET A 16 21.07 17.49 -4.56
CA MET A 16 21.27 16.73 -5.80
C MET A 16 20.03 16.72 -6.71
N VAL A 17 18.83 16.72 -6.13
CA VAL A 17 17.56 16.71 -6.83
C VAL A 17 16.99 18.13 -6.82
N HIS A 18 16.86 18.73 -8.00
CA HIS A 18 16.39 20.12 -8.12
C HIS A 18 14.84 20.22 -7.99
N THR A 19 14.17 19.08 -7.92
CA THR A 19 12.72 18.98 -7.65
C THR A 19 12.49 18.92 -6.14
N PRO A 20 11.58 19.75 -5.58
CA PRO A 20 11.25 19.67 -4.16
C PRO A 20 10.63 18.31 -3.82
N ALA A 21 10.88 17.85 -2.59
CA ALA A 21 10.25 16.66 -2.07
C ALA A 21 8.76 16.90 -1.81
N GLU A 22 7.95 15.86 -1.97
CA GLU A 22 6.55 15.85 -1.57
C GLU A 22 6.34 14.87 -0.42
N ALA A 23 5.64 15.31 0.60
CA ALA A 23 5.22 14.46 1.70
C ALA A 23 4.09 13.53 1.24
N PHE A 24 4.09 12.28 1.70
CA PHE A 24 3.04 11.33 1.37
C PHE A 24 2.68 10.44 2.54
N VAL A 25 1.40 10.08 2.61
CA VAL A 25 0.91 9.00 3.45
C VAL A 25 0.07 8.07 2.58
N GLU A 26 0.42 6.79 2.61
CA GLU A 26 -0.19 5.72 1.85
C GLU A 26 -0.66 4.65 2.84
N ARG A 27 -1.89 4.19 2.70
CA ARG A 27 -2.42 3.02 3.40
C ARG A 27 -2.55 1.89 2.40
N ASP A 28 -1.90 0.77 2.66
CA ASP A 28 -1.90 -0.42 1.83
C ASP A 28 -2.56 -1.56 2.60
N THR A 29 -3.64 -2.11 2.07
CA THR A 29 -4.36 -3.25 2.65
C THR A 29 -4.20 -4.45 1.74
N LEU A 30 -3.48 -5.44 2.23
CA LEU A 30 -3.36 -6.74 1.59
C LEU A 30 -4.65 -7.52 1.80
N LEU A 31 -5.18 -8.09 0.73
CA LEU A 31 -6.39 -8.90 0.76
C LEU A 31 -6.08 -10.35 0.40
N HIS A 32 -6.86 -11.23 1.00
CA HIS A 32 -6.96 -12.65 0.65
C HIS A 32 -8.38 -13.00 0.22
N ARG A 33 -8.55 -14.12 -0.49
CA ARG A 33 -9.88 -14.59 -0.86
C ARG A 33 -10.50 -15.35 0.31
N CYS A 34 -11.79 -15.16 0.55
CA CYS A 34 -12.52 -15.88 1.60
C CYS A 34 -12.58 -17.39 1.33
N ASP A 35 -12.61 -17.81 0.06
CA ASP A 35 -12.54 -19.24 -0.32
C ASP A 35 -11.23 -19.91 0.13
N ASP A 36 -10.16 -19.13 0.34
CA ASP A 36 -8.88 -19.66 0.80
C ASP A 36 -9.02 -20.25 2.19
N GLU A 37 -9.74 -19.58 3.09
CA GLU A 37 -9.99 -20.05 4.45
C GLU A 37 -10.87 -21.31 4.46
N ALA A 38 -11.92 -21.33 3.64
CA ALA A 38 -12.83 -22.47 3.52
C ALA A 38 -12.12 -23.72 2.96
N ALA A 39 -11.21 -23.53 2.00
CA ALA A 39 -10.45 -24.63 1.39
C ALA A 39 -9.23 -25.05 2.22
N GLN A 40 -8.70 -24.18 3.09
CA GLN A 40 -7.50 -24.45 3.89
C GLN A 40 -7.62 -25.73 4.74
N ALA A 41 -8.79 -25.97 5.35
CA ALA A 41 -9.01 -27.14 6.19
C ALA A 41 -8.90 -28.47 5.41
N LEU A 42 -9.39 -28.50 4.16
CA LEU A 42 -9.32 -29.67 3.28
C LEU A 42 -7.91 -29.84 2.72
N GLU A 43 -7.33 -28.76 2.21
CA GLU A 43 -6.05 -28.80 1.51
C GLU A 43 -4.86 -29.12 2.43
N THR A 44 -4.90 -28.71 3.70
CA THR A 44 -3.82 -28.99 4.69
C THR A 44 -3.63 -30.48 4.95
N SER A 45 -4.67 -31.29 4.73
CA SER A 45 -4.60 -32.74 4.89
C SER A 45 -4.00 -33.48 3.69
N ASP A 46 -3.98 -32.88 2.50
CA ASP A 46 -3.65 -33.55 1.24
C ASP A 46 -2.52 -32.85 0.46
N THR A 47 -1.43 -33.58 0.24
CA THR A 47 -0.22 -33.11 -0.44
C THR A 47 -0.43 -32.79 -1.93
N GLN A 48 -1.51 -33.27 -2.55
CA GLN A 48 -1.84 -32.99 -3.95
C GLN A 48 -2.17 -31.50 -4.19
N TRP A 49 -2.60 -30.78 -3.15
CA TRP A 49 -2.97 -29.36 -3.23
C TRP A 49 -1.80 -28.39 -3.06
N ASN A 50 -0.58 -28.88 -2.84
CA ASN A 50 0.60 -28.04 -2.62
C ASN A 50 0.83 -26.99 -3.72
N ASN A 51 0.70 -27.41 -4.98
CA ASN A 51 0.90 -26.50 -6.12
C ASN A 51 -0.25 -25.49 -6.25
N VAL A 52 -1.47 -25.91 -5.94
CA VAL A 52 -2.65 -25.05 -5.94
C VAL A 52 -2.54 -23.99 -4.84
N ARG A 53 -2.12 -24.38 -3.62
CA ARG A 53 -1.84 -23.46 -2.51
C ARG A 53 -0.78 -22.43 -2.87
N ARG A 54 0.36 -22.88 -3.40
CA ARG A 54 1.44 -21.97 -3.81
C ARG A 54 0.99 -21.00 -4.90
N ALA A 55 0.23 -21.47 -5.89
CA ALA A 55 -0.31 -20.60 -6.93
C ALA A 55 -1.32 -19.60 -6.37
N ARG A 56 -2.11 -19.99 -5.36
CA ARG A 56 -3.11 -19.14 -4.72
C ARG A 56 -2.53 -18.11 -3.76
N ASP A 57 -1.54 -18.51 -2.96
CA ASP A 57 -0.76 -17.61 -2.10
C ASP A 57 -0.09 -16.48 -2.86
N GLN A 58 0.20 -16.69 -4.15
CA GLN A 58 0.75 -15.68 -5.05
C GLN A 58 -0.31 -14.68 -5.56
N ILE A 59 -1.61 -14.97 -5.40
CA ILE A 59 -2.71 -14.08 -5.80
C ILE A 59 -3.15 -13.26 -4.59
N ARG A 60 -2.37 -12.25 -4.23
CA ARG A 60 -2.74 -11.26 -3.23
C ARG A 60 -3.09 -9.95 -3.91
N LEU A 61 -4.29 -9.45 -3.64
CA LEU A 61 -4.69 -8.10 -4.06
C LEU A 61 -4.23 -7.10 -3.00
N SER A 62 -3.83 -5.92 -3.47
CA SER A 62 -3.43 -4.82 -2.60
C SER A 62 -4.35 -3.63 -2.87
N VAL A 63 -4.82 -3.00 -1.80
CA VAL A 63 -5.66 -1.82 -1.85
C VAL A 63 -4.85 -0.67 -1.33
N ARG A 64 -4.57 0.28 -2.20
CA ARG A 64 -3.77 1.44 -1.86
C ARG A 64 -4.65 2.67 -1.80
N THR A 65 -4.60 3.36 -0.68
CA THR A 65 -5.28 4.64 -0.51
C THR A 65 -4.28 5.73 -0.19
N GLU A 66 -4.32 6.82 -0.95
CA GLU A 66 -3.40 7.95 -0.87
C GLU A 66 -4.12 9.23 -1.33
N HIS A 67 -4.11 10.30 -0.52
CA HIS A 67 -4.79 11.57 -0.84
C HIS A 67 -6.27 11.40 -1.24
N GLY A 68 -6.96 10.52 -0.54
CA GLY A 68 -8.33 10.16 -0.85
C GLY A 68 -8.48 9.33 -2.12
N MET A 69 -7.45 9.08 -2.94
CA MET A 69 -7.56 8.19 -4.10
C MET A 69 -7.40 6.73 -3.68
N THR A 70 -8.27 5.83 -4.14
CA THR A 70 -8.17 4.39 -3.87
C THR A 70 -7.82 3.62 -5.14
N GLN A 71 -6.86 2.71 -5.05
CA GLN A 71 -6.35 1.91 -6.16
C GLN A 71 -6.36 0.43 -5.76
N LEU A 72 -6.82 -0.41 -6.69
CA LEU A 72 -6.70 -1.85 -6.60
C LEU A 72 -5.47 -2.30 -7.40
N VAL A 73 -4.46 -2.79 -6.69
CA VAL A 73 -3.20 -3.24 -7.25
C VAL A 73 -3.27 -4.76 -7.42
N LEU A 74 -3.13 -5.23 -8.66
CA LEU A 74 -3.05 -6.65 -8.97
C LEU A 74 -1.66 -7.19 -8.63
N PRO A 75 -1.54 -8.48 -8.23
CA PRO A 75 -0.26 -9.09 -7.94
C PRO A 75 0.64 -9.03 -9.17
N GLN A 76 1.94 -8.82 -8.93
CA GLN A 76 2.92 -8.88 -10.00
C GLN A 76 2.99 -10.33 -10.53
N PRO A 77 3.00 -10.55 -11.85
CA PRO A 77 3.22 -11.87 -12.38
C PRO A 77 4.58 -12.43 -11.91
N PRO A 78 4.66 -13.72 -11.56
CA PRO A 78 5.89 -14.32 -11.07
C PRO A 78 7.00 -14.21 -12.10
N VAL A 79 8.22 -13.93 -11.64
CA VAL A 79 9.39 -13.88 -12.51
C VAL A 79 9.70 -15.29 -13.02
N PRO A 80 9.92 -15.48 -14.33
CA PRO A 80 10.30 -16.78 -14.87
C PRO A 80 11.58 -17.32 -14.20
N PRO A 81 11.68 -18.64 -13.93
CA PRO A 81 12.88 -19.23 -13.34
C PRO A 81 14.13 -18.92 -14.17
N GLY A 82 15.16 -18.37 -13.54
CA GLY A 82 16.43 -18.02 -14.19
C GLY A 82 16.47 -16.63 -14.87
N ALA A 83 15.36 -15.88 -14.85
CA ALA A 83 15.34 -14.50 -15.31
C ALA A 83 15.67 -13.53 -14.16
N SER A 84 16.51 -12.53 -14.43
CA SER A 84 16.76 -11.38 -13.57
C SER A 84 16.26 -10.11 -14.27
N PRO A 85 14.93 -9.89 -14.33
CA PRO A 85 14.37 -8.78 -15.08
C PRO A 85 14.81 -7.45 -14.45
N SER A 86 15.31 -6.54 -15.27
CA SER A 86 15.61 -5.17 -14.87
C SER A 86 14.35 -4.32 -14.68
N VAL A 87 13.22 -4.77 -15.22
CA VAL A 87 11.92 -4.06 -15.19
C VAL A 87 10.81 -5.04 -14.85
N ALA A 88 9.98 -4.66 -13.87
CA ALA A 88 8.77 -5.35 -13.47
C ALA A 88 7.55 -4.59 -14.00
N VAL A 89 6.68 -5.27 -14.75
CA VAL A 89 5.40 -4.69 -15.20
C VAL A 89 4.27 -5.28 -14.35
N ARG A 90 3.41 -4.41 -13.82
CA ARG A 90 2.21 -4.79 -13.08
C ARG A 90 1.00 -3.98 -13.55
N THR A 91 -0.17 -4.58 -13.45
CA THR A 91 -1.44 -3.90 -13.74
C THR A 91 -1.95 -3.24 -12.47
N VAL A 92 -2.34 -1.97 -12.58
CA VAL A 92 -2.99 -1.20 -11.50
C VAL A 92 -4.35 -0.75 -12.00
N VAL A 93 -5.40 -1.07 -11.24
CA VAL A 93 -6.76 -0.61 -11.52
C VAL A 93 -7.06 0.56 -10.58
N ILE A 94 -7.31 1.72 -11.16
CA ILE A 94 -7.65 2.93 -10.42
C ILE A 94 -9.18 2.94 -10.24
N VAL A 95 -9.65 3.06 -8.99
CA VAL A 95 -11.08 3.00 -8.67
C VAL A 95 -11.53 4.37 -8.15
N ASP A 96 -12.33 5.06 -8.95
CA ASP A 96 -13.00 6.28 -8.52
C ASP A 96 -14.24 5.92 -7.70
N VAL A 97 -14.16 6.12 -6.38
CA VAL A 97 -15.32 5.95 -5.50
C VAL A 97 -16.17 7.21 -5.58
N LEU A 98 -17.35 7.10 -6.19
CA LEU A 98 -18.26 8.24 -6.40
C LEU A 98 -19.09 8.61 -5.17
N THR A 99 -18.86 7.95 -4.03
CA THR A 99 -19.56 8.23 -2.77
C THR A 99 -19.23 9.65 -2.31
N PRO A 100 -20.21 10.56 -2.19
CA PRO A 100 -19.97 11.92 -1.76
C PRO A 100 -19.58 11.90 -0.27
N GLU A 101 -18.37 12.35 0.02
CA GLU A 101 -17.91 12.59 1.39
C GLU A 101 -17.89 14.09 1.70
N PRO A 102 -18.16 14.50 2.95
CA PRO A 102 -17.92 15.87 3.36
C PRO A 102 -16.42 16.16 3.20
N GLU A 103 -16.08 17.23 2.46
CA GLU A 103 -14.71 17.74 2.42
C GLU A 103 -14.30 18.14 3.84
N MET A 104 -13.63 17.23 4.55
CA MET A 104 -12.86 17.61 5.71
C MET A 104 -11.50 18.07 5.19
N PRO A 105 -11.14 19.36 5.33
CA PRO A 105 -9.82 19.81 4.95
C PRO A 105 -8.82 19.21 5.94
N SER A 106 -8.27 18.04 5.60
CA SER A 106 -7.06 17.55 6.23
C SER A 106 -5.96 18.57 5.98
N LYS A 107 -5.24 18.96 7.03
CA LYS A 107 -4.12 19.91 6.92
C LYS A 107 -3.16 19.43 5.82
N PRO A 108 -2.46 20.31 5.10
CA PRO A 108 -1.45 19.85 4.15
C PRO A 108 -0.33 19.10 4.88
N LEU A 109 0.17 18.02 4.28
CA LEU A 109 1.32 17.28 4.81
C LEU A 109 2.60 18.12 4.67
N GLU A 110 3.29 18.37 5.77
CA GLU A 110 4.56 19.08 5.78
C GLU A 110 5.75 18.11 5.65
N THR A 111 6.66 18.41 4.74
CA THR A 111 7.85 17.58 4.46
C THR A 111 8.85 17.55 5.61
N THR A 112 8.89 18.60 6.44
CA THR A 112 9.82 18.74 7.56
C THR A 112 9.39 17.96 8.80
N THR A 113 8.09 17.75 8.99
CA THR A 113 7.53 17.16 10.21
C THR A 113 6.95 15.76 10.01
N ILE A 114 6.85 15.25 8.77
CA ILE A 114 6.22 13.96 8.46
C ILE A 114 6.75 12.77 9.26
N PHE A 115 8.05 12.71 9.56
CA PHE A 115 8.63 11.61 10.34
C PHE A 115 8.43 11.73 11.86
N ALA A 116 7.95 12.89 12.33
CA ALA A 116 7.66 13.19 13.73
C ALA A 116 6.16 13.25 14.03
N MET A 117 5.31 13.29 12.99
CA MET A 117 3.85 13.35 13.10
C MET A 117 3.31 12.07 13.78
N PRO A 118 2.32 12.17 14.70
CA PRO A 118 1.75 11.00 15.34
C PRO A 118 0.93 10.16 14.35
N MET A 119 0.84 8.86 14.61
CA MET A 119 0.17 7.90 13.71
C MET A 119 -1.31 8.20 13.50
N ASP A 120 -2.01 8.74 14.51
CA ASP A 120 -3.43 9.09 14.40
C ASP A 120 -3.64 10.23 13.41
N GLU A 121 -2.77 11.25 13.42
CA GLU A 121 -2.80 12.35 12.44
C GLU A 121 -2.45 11.83 11.04
N LEU A 122 -1.39 11.02 10.90
CA LEU A 122 -1.04 10.40 9.61
C LEU A 122 -2.20 9.58 9.02
N ALA A 123 -2.97 8.88 9.87
CA ALA A 123 -4.11 8.08 9.44
C ALA A 123 -5.24 8.91 8.81
N GLU A 124 -5.38 10.19 9.17
CA GLU A 124 -6.36 11.10 8.58
C GLU A 124 -6.05 11.47 7.12
N HIS A 125 -4.81 11.33 6.68
CA HIS A 125 -4.39 11.63 5.30
C HIS A 125 -4.51 10.44 4.33
N ALA A 126 -4.74 9.23 4.87
CA ALA A 126 -4.99 8.04 4.09
C ALA A 126 -6.23 7.28 4.60
N PRO A 127 -7.40 7.93 4.74
CA PRO A 127 -8.61 7.27 5.19
C PRO A 127 -9.07 6.28 4.12
N HIS A 128 -9.51 5.09 4.54
CA HIS A 128 -10.24 4.22 3.60
C HIS A 128 -11.55 4.92 3.25
N ARG A 129 -11.87 5.02 1.95
CA ARG A 129 -13.15 5.59 1.53
C ARG A 129 -14.30 4.71 1.98
N ALA A 130 -15.42 5.35 2.34
CA ALA A 130 -16.65 4.64 2.68
C ALA A 130 -17.10 3.71 1.54
N GLY A 131 -17.48 2.47 1.87
CA GLY A 131 -17.93 1.45 0.92
C GLY A 131 -16.82 0.56 0.35
N TRP A 132 -15.54 0.84 0.64
CA TRP A 132 -14.43 -0.04 0.24
C TRP A 132 -14.57 -1.43 0.87
N ASP A 133 -14.79 -1.49 2.18
CA ASP A 133 -14.92 -2.75 2.91
C ASP A 133 -16.12 -3.57 2.41
N GLU A 134 -17.21 -2.90 2.01
CA GLU A 134 -18.38 -3.54 1.42
C GLU A 134 -18.07 -4.12 0.04
N LEU A 135 -17.36 -3.39 -0.83
CA LEU A 135 -16.94 -3.88 -2.14
C LEU A 135 -16.04 -5.11 -2.01
N VAL A 136 -15.07 -5.08 -1.09
CA VAL A 136 -14.18 -6.21 -0.78
C VAL A 136 -14.99 -7.43 -0.34
N ALA A 137 -15.94 -7.23 0.57
CA ALA A 137 -16.83 -8.30 1.03
C ALA A 137 -17.69 -8.87 -0.11
N LEU A 138 -18.25 -8.02 -0.98
CA LEU A 138 -19.04 -8.45 -2.15
C LEU A 138 -18.22 -9.25 -3.16
N MET A 139 -16.92 -8.95 -3.29
CA MET A 139 -16.01 -9.73 -4.12
C MET A 139 -15.55 -11.04 -3.47
N GLN A 140 -15.97 -11.33 -2.23
CA GLN A 140 -15.50 -12.46 -1.43
C GLN A 140 -14.01 -12.40 -1.10
N TRP A 141 -13.53 -11.20 -0.80
CA TRP A 141 -12.18 -10.98 -0.26
C TRP A 141 -12.29 -10.48 1.18
N ALA A 142 -11.20 -10.63 1.93
CA ALA A 142 -11.09 -10.15 3.30
C ALA A 142 -9.71 -9.48 3.50
N PRO A 143 -9.61 -8.51 4.42
CA PRO A 143 -8.33 -7.90 4.77
C PRO A 143 -7.46 -8.88 5.55
N GLU A 144 -6.24 -9.11 5.08
CA GLU A 144 -5.24 -9.96 5.72
C GLU A 144 -4.29 -9.13 6.59
N ARG A 145 -3.77 -8.05 6.02
CA ARG A 145 -2.77 -7.18 6.64
C ARG A 145 -2.93 -5.76 6.16
N GLN A 146 -2.72 -4.81 7.05
CA GLN A 146 -2.72 -3.40 6.70
C GLN A 146 -1.38 -2.76 7.10
N VAL A 147 -0.81 -2.00 6.18
CA VAL A 147 0.46 -1.29 6.35
C VAL A 147 0.25 0.17 6.01
N MET A 148 0.70 1.07 6.86
CA MET A 148 0.78 2.49 6.55
C MET A 148 2.22 2.84 6.19
N ARG A 149 2.41 3.50 5.06
CA ARG A 149 3.69 4.02 4.60
C ARG A 149 3.63 5.54 4.58
N TYR A 150 4.61 6.19 5.17
CA TYR A 150 4.69 7.64 5.16
C TYR A 150 6.12 8.12 5.01
N GLY A 151 6.30 9.25 4.35
CA GLY A 151 7.60 9.86 4.17
C GLY A 151 7.64 10.81 2.98
N LEU A 152 8.78 10.82 2.29
CA LEU A 152 9.09 11.77 1.24
C LEU A 152 9.23 11.06 -0.11
N ARG A 153 8.63 11.63 -1.15
CA ARG A 153 8.88 11.24 -2.53
C ARG A 153 9.60 12.37 -3.28
N TYR A 154 10.51 11.99 -4.17
CA TYR A 154 11.22 12.89 -5.07
C TYR A 154 10.94 12.44 -6.50
N VAL A 155 10.39 13.35 -7.31
CA VAL A 155 10.27 13.14 -8.76
C VAL A 155 11.59 13.51 -9.40
N LEU A 156 12.27 12.51 -9.95
CA LEU A 156 13.55 12.68 -10.62
C LEU A 156 13.30 12.99 -12.10
N PRO A 157 14.00 13.99 -12.68
CA PRO A 157 13.89 14.29 -14.09
C PRO A 157 14.33 13.08 -14.93
N SER A 158 13.62 12.85 -16.03
CA SER A 158 13.90 11.82 -17.02
C SER A 158 14.00 12.47 -18.39
N ASP A 159 14.99 12.05 -19.17
CA ASP A 159 15.12 12.49 -20.57
C ASP A 159 13.98 11.93 -21.45
N HIS A 160 13.29 10.88 -20.97
CA HIS A 160 12.16 10.28 -21.67
C HIS A 160 10.82 10.77 -21.09
N PRO A 161 9.94 11.43 -21.86
CA PRO A 161 8.72 12.07 -21.36
C PRO A 161 7.62 11.10 -20.89
N LEU A 162 7.82 9.78 -21.04
CA LEU A 162 6.89 8.73 -20.64
C LEU A 162 7.39 7.96 -19.42
N VAL A 163 8.60 8.27 -18.94
CA VAL A 163 9.23 7.58 -17.83
C VAL A 163 9.30 8.54 -16.67
N LEU A 164 8.58 8.21 -15.60
CA LEU A 164 8.66 8.90 -14.32
C LEU A 164 9.61 8.12 -13.41
N HIS A 165 10.69 8.76 -13.00
CA HIS A 165 11.56 8.21 -11.97
C HIS A 165 11.16 8.78 -10.61
N GLU A 166 10.86 7.89 -9.66
CA GLU A 166 10.44 8.29 -8.31
C GLU A 166 11.37 7.65 -7.26
N LEU A 167 11.97 8.47 -6.42
CA LEU A 167 12.71 8.02 -5.23
C LEU A 167 11.84 8.23 -4.00
N ARG A 168 11.57 7.16 -3.25
CA ARG A 168 10.78 7.21 -2.00
C ARG A 168 11.65 6.90 -0.79
N ILE A 169 11.61 7.78 0.22
CA ILE A 169 12.18 7.56 1.55
C ILE A 169 11.03 7.51 2.53
N PHE A 170 10.77 6.35 3.13
CA PHE A 170 9.58 6.16 3.94
C PHE A 170 9.80 5.23 5.12
N ARG A 171 8.92 5.36 6.10
CA ARG A 171 8.70 4.37 7.17
C ARG A 171 7.45 3.58 6.85
N ALA A 172 7.45 2.31 7.23
CA ALA A 172 6.29 1.43 7.14
C ALA A 172 5.93 0.94 8.55
N VAL A 173 4.65 1.00 8.88
CA VAL A 173 4.12 0.56 10.17
C VAL A 173 2.92 -0.33 9.92
N ASP A 174 2.88 -1.48 10.59
CA ASP A 174 1.70 -2.34 10.58
C ASP A 174 0.57 -1.63 11.32
N VAL A 175 -0.56 -1.47 10.65
CA VAL A 175 -1.79 -0.96 11.27
C VAL A 175 -2.53 -2.18 11.75
N LEU A 176 -2.67 -2.33 13.06
CA LEU A 176 -3.58 -3.33 13.60
C LEU A 176 -4.98 -2.97 13.08
N ALA A 177 -5.52 -3.79 12.17
CA ALA A 177 -6.91 -3.69 11.78
C ALA A 177 -7.72 -3.64 13.08
N ARG A 178 -8.50 -2.58 13.29
CA ARG A 178 -9.41 -2.49 14.43
C ARG A 178 -10.32 -3.72 14.36
N ARG A 179 -10.02 -4.75 15.16
CA ARG A 179 -10.95 -5.82 15.50
C ARG A 179 -11.93 -5.25 16.53
N ASP A 180 -12.81 -4.37 16.10
CA ASP A 180 -13.96 -3.89 16.88
C ASP A 180 -15.15 -3.93 15.92
N ARG A 181 -16.25 -4.66 16.10
CA ARG A 181 -16.84 -5.32 17.27
C ARG A 181 -17.57 -6.58 16.80
N THR A 182 -17.56 -7.63 17.62
CA THR A 182 -18.65 -8.61 17.62
C THR A 182 -19.99 -7.91 17.84
N PRO A 183 -21.05 -8.17 17.04
CA PRO A 183 -22.40 -7.85 17.45
C PRO A 183 -22.81 -8.90 18.48
N GLY A 184 -22.86 -8.53 19.75
CA GLY A 184 -23.14 -9.49 20.82
C GLY A 184 -23.53 -8.82 22.12
N SER A 185 -24.73 -8.25 22.18
CA SER A 185 -25.71 -8.37 23.27
C SER A 185 -27.03 -7.76 22.83
#